data_AF-A0A6V7IPS2-F1
#
_entry.id   AF-A0A6V7IPS2-F1
#
_cell.length_a   1.000
_cell.length_b   1.000
_cell.length_c   1.000
_cell.angle_alpha   90.00
_cell.angle_beta   90.00
_cell.angle_gamma   90.00
#
_symmetry.space_group_name_H-M   'P 1'
#
loop_
_entity.id
_entity.type
_entity.pdbx_description
1 polymer ?
#
loop_
_entity_poly.entity_id
_entity_poly.type
_entity_poly.pdbx_seq_one_letter_code
_entity_poly.pdbx_strand_id
1 'polypeptide(L)' 'IEALSEVVRAVAGKVEVYLDGGIRDGTDVFKALALGAKMVFCGRPMLWGLAYDGERGAKAVLDLLKKDIRGTLALA' A
#
# COMPACT_ATOMS: atom_id res chain seq x y z
N ILE A 1 3.24 10.76 -2.19
CA ILE A 1 3.17 10.36 -0.74
C ILE A 1 3.39 11.55 0.19
N GLU A 2 3.92 12.66 -0.32
CA GLU A 2 4.28 13.89 0.39
C GLU A 2 3.11 14.50 1.18
N ALA A 3 1.89 14.45 0.63
CA ALA A 3 0.70 14.99 1.28
C ALA A 3 0.25 14.19 2.53
N LEU A 4 0.75 12.97 2.74
CA LEU A 4 0.25 12.11 3.82
C LEU A 4 0.53 12.71 5.21
N SER A 5 1.74 13.21 5.44
CA SER A 5 2.16 13.64 6.78
C SER A 5 1.42 14.88 7.29
N GLU A 6 1.05 15.82 6.41
CA GLU A 6 0.22 16.97 6.81
C GLU A 6 -1.20 16.54 7.17
N VAL A 7 -1.79 15.62 6.42
CA VAL A 7 -3.12 15.07 6.69
C VAL A 7 -3.15 14.32 8.01
N VAL A 8 -2.19 13.42 8.25
CA VAL A 8 -2.09 12.66 9.51
C VAL A 8 -1.96 13.60 10.72
N ARG A 9 -1.12 14.64 10.61
CA ARG A 9 -0.99 15.65 11.68
C ARG A 9 -2.29 16.41 11.93
N ALA A 10 -3.00 16.81 10.87
CA ALA A 10 -4.27 17.52 11.00
C ALA A 10 -5.38 16.64 11.61
N VAL A 11 -5.40 15.35 11.26
CA VAL A 11 -6.39 14.39 11.78
C VAL A 11 -6.19 14.10 13.27
N ALA A 12 -4.94 14.14 13.76
CA ALA A 12 -4.60 13.98 15.17
C ALA A 12 -5.26 12.74 15.82
N GLY A 13 -5.29 11.62 15.08
CA GLY A 13 -5.82 10.33 15.56
C GLY A 13 -7.35 10.26 15.74
N LYS A 14 -8.10 11.29 15.33
CA LYS A 14 -9.58 11.30 15.48
C LYS A 14 -10.28 10.27 14.59
N VAL A 15 -9.69 9.95 13.44
CA VAL A 15 -10.16 8.95 12.49
C VAL A 15 -8.96 8.25 11.85
N GLU A 16 -9.20 7.08 11.25
CA GLU A 16 -8.17 6.40 10.46
C GLU A 16 -7.84 7.16 9.18
N VAL A 17 -6.57 7.16 8.81
CA VAL A 17 -6.08 7.74 7.54
C VAL A 17 -5.56 6.61 6.67
N TYR A 18 -5.97 6.56 5.42
CA TYR A 18 -5.48 5.60 4.42
C TYR A 18 -4.80 6.33 3.26
N LEU A 19 -4.01 5.61 2.45
CA LEU A 19 -3.31 6.16 1.29
C LEU A 19 -3.50 5.29 0.03
N ASP A 20 -3.70 5.92 -1.12
CA ASP A 20 -3.42 5.32 -2.45
C ASP A 20 -2.54 6.30 -3.24
N GLY A 21 -2.01 5.84 -4.36
CA GLY A 21 -1.20 6.63 -5.28
C GLY A 21 0.24 6.16 -5.28
N GLY A 22 0.57 5.26 -6.20
CA GLY A 22 1.95 4.87 -6.47
C GLY A 22 2.50 3.68 -5.67
N ILE A 23 1.70 2.97 -4.87
CA ILE A 23 2.14 1.77 -4.15
C ILE A 23 2.53 0.65 -5.12
N ARG A 24 3.79 0.23 -5.14
CA ARG A 24 4.28 -0.83 -6.06
C ARG A 24 5.11 -1.91 -5.37
N ASP A 25 5.75 -1.59 -4.25
CA ASP A 25 6.58 -2.52 -3.48
C ASP A 25 6.33 -2.44 -1.97
N GLY A 26 6.98 -3.32 -1.21
CA GLY A 26 6.86 -3.39 0.25
C GLY A 26 7.39 -2.14 0.96
N THR A 27 8.38 -1.44 0.38
CA THR A 27 8.94 -0.23 0.98
C THR A 27 7.99 0.97 0.87
N ASP A 28 7.20 1.04 -0.21
CA ASP A 28 6.14 2.05 -0.34
C ASP A 28 5.10 1.89 0.78
N VAL A 29 4.67 0.65 1.03
CA VAL A 29 3.73 0.34 2.10
C VAL A 29 4.34 0.66 3.45
N PHE A 30 5.59 0.24 3.70
CA PHE A 30 6.31 0.52 4.93
C PHE A 30 6.39 2.03 5.21
N LYS A 31 6.80 2.83 4.22
CA LYS A 31 6.86 4.30 4.34
C LYS A 31 5.49 4.89 4.65
N ALA A 32 4.43 4.46 3.96
CA ALA A 32 3.09 4.96 4.21
C ALA A 32 2.63 4.67 5.66
N LEU A 33 2.87 3.45 6.14
CA LEU A 33 2.54 3.08 7.52
C LEU A 33 3.38 3.87 8.54
N ALA A 34 4.68 4.01 8.30
CA ALA A 34 5.58 4.80 9.15
C ALA A 34 5.20 6.28 9.22
N LEU A 35 4.62 6.83 8.14
CA LEU A 35 4.11 8.20 8.08
C LEU A 35 2.70 8.36 8.68
N GLY A 36 2.11 7.28 9.20
CA GLY A 36 0.87 7.29 9.97
C GLY A 36 -0.39 6.90 9.19
N ALA A 37 -0.26 6.39 7.96
CA ALA A 37 -1.39 5.70 7.33
C ALA A 37 -1.67 4.38 8.07
N LYS A 38 -2.95 4.04 8.22
CA LYS A 38 -3.40 2.76 8.77
C LYS A 38 -3.38 1.63 7.73
N MET A 39 -3.57 1.98 6.46
CA MET A 39 -3.71 1.06 5.34
C MET A 39 -3.35 1.77 4.03
N VAL A 40 -2.97 0.99 3.03
CA VAL A 40 -2.85 1.46 1.64
C VAL A 40 -3.77 0.71 0.69
N PHE A 41 -4.16 1.36 -0.41
CA PHE A 41 -4.91 0.74 -1.49
C PHE A 41 -4.01 0.48 -2.71
N CYS A 42 -4.48 -0.37 -3.61
CA CYS A 42 -3.83 -0.67 -4.89
C CYS A 42 -4.84 -0.52 -6.03
N GLY A 43 -4.73 0.56 -6.80
CA GLY A 43 -5.52 0.76 -8.02
C GLY A 43 -4.98 -0.02 -9.22
N ARG A 44 -4.17 0.66 -10.07
CA ARG A 44 -3.66 0.12 -11.34
C ARG A 44 -3.06 -1.29 -11.28
N PRO A 45 -2.25 -1.68 -10.27
CA PRO A 45 -1.72 -3.05 -10.20
C PRO A 45 -2.80 -4.14 -10.20
N MET A 46 -3.94 -3.90 -9.54
CA MET A 46 -5.06 -4.84 -9.54
C MET A 46 -5.65 -5.02 -10.94
N LEU A 47 -5.79 -3.92 -11.69
CA LEU A 47 -6.29 -3.95 -13.07
C LEU A 47 -5.29 -4.63 -14.03
N TRP A 48 -3.99 -4.46 -13.80
CA TRP A 48 -2.96 -5.13 -14.60
C TRP A 48 -2.98 -6.64 -14.38
N GLY A 49 -3.07 -7.09 -13.12
CA GLY A 49 -3.24 -8.50 -12.80
C GLY A 49 -4.51 -9.07 -13.43
N LEU A 50 -5.62 -8.33 -13.32
CA LEU A 50 -6.90 -8.71 -13.93
C LEU A 50 -6.80 -8.86 -15.46
N ALA A 51 -6.13 -7.93 -16.14
CA ALA A 51 -5.96 -7.99 -17.59
C ALA A 51 -5.01 -9.12 -18.03
N TYR A 52 -4.06 -9.50 -17.18
CA TYR A 52 -3.08 -10.55 -17.48
C TYR A 52 -3.66 -11.97 -17.37
N ASP A 53 -4.37 -12.29 -16.27
CA ASP A 53 -4.91 -13.63 -16.04
C ASP A 53 -6.19 -13.63 -15.18
N GLY A 54 -7.07 -12.65 -15.43
CA GLY A 54 -8.34 -12.54 -14.72
C GLY A 54 -8.19 -12.49 -13.20
N GLU A 55 -9.08 -13.18 -12.50
CA GLU A 55 -9.04 -13.28 -11.03
C GLU A 55 -7.70 -13.80 -10.51
N ARG A 56 -7.09 -14.79 -11.18
CA ARG A 56 -5.80 -15.37 -10.75
C ARG A 56 -4.68 -14.34 -10.83
N GLY A 57 -4.63 -13.55 -11.90
CA GLY A 57 -3.63 -12.50 -12.04
C GLY A 57 -3.83 -11.38 -11.01
N ALA A 58 -5.07 -10.98 -10.73
CA ALA A 58 -5.38 -10.01 -9.67
C ALA A 58 -4.95 -10.54 -8.28
N LYS A 59 -5.21 -11.82 -7.97
CA LYS A 59 -4.77 -12.47 -6.74
C LYS A 59 -3.24 -12.56 -6.66
N ALA A 60 -2.57 -12.89 -7.76
CA ALA A 60 -1.12 -12.97 -7.81
C ALA A 60 -0.45 -11.64 -7.48
N VAL A 61 -1.00 -10.52 -7.94
CA VAL A 61 -0.52 -9.17 -7.56
C VAL A 61 -0.59 -8.95 -6.04
N LEU A 62 -1.72 -9.30 -5.41
CA LEU A 62 -1.86 -9.18 -3.96
C LEU A 62 -0.90 -10.10 -3.21
N ASP A 63 -0.70 -11.34 -3.67
CA ASP A 63 0.20 -12.30 -3.05
C ASP A 63 1.66 -11.86 -3.16
N LEU A 64 2.07 -11.30 -4.30
CA LEU A 64 3.40 -10.73 -4.52
C LEU A 64 3.66 -9.55 -3.59
N LEU A 65 2.75 -8.57 -3.55
CA LEU A 65 2.88 -7.42 -2.68
C LEU A 65 2.93 -7.83 -1.20
N LYS A 66 2.09 -8.79 -0.80
CA LYS A 66 2.08 -9.32 0.57
C LYS A 66 3.38 -10.03 0.94
N LYS A 67 4.00 -10.76 0.02
CA LYS A 67 5.33 -11.37 0.22
C LYS A 67 6.39 -10.29 0.40
N ASP A 68 6.36 -9.25 -0.43
CA ASP A 68 7.34 -8.18 -0.42
C ASP A 68 7.25 -7.30 0.84
N ILE A 69 6.03 -6.97 1.28
CA ILE A 69 5.78 -6.30 2.57
C ILE A 69 6.41 -7.09 3.73
N ARG A 70 6.22 -8.41 3.76
CA ARG A 70 6.81 -9.25 4.81
C ARG A 70 8.33 -9.23 4.79
N GLY A 71 8.92 -9.28 3.59
CA GLY A 71 10.37 -9.17 3.41
C GLY A 71 10.91 -7.83 3.93
N THR A 72 10.26 -6.74 3.55
CA THR A 72 10.62 -5.38 4.00
C THR A 72 10.54 -5.24 5.52
N LEU A 73 9.44 -5.68 6.13
CA LEU A 73 9.25 -5.60 7.58
C LEU A 73 10.21 -6.49 8.36
N ALA A 74 10.64 -7.63 7.80
CA ALA A 74 11.60 -8.52 8.45
C ALA A 74 13.03 -7.96 8.49
N LEU A 75 13.35 -7.00 7.61
CA LEU A 75 14.66 -6.36 7.50
C LEU A 75 14.72 -4.95 8.12
N ALA A 76 13.57 -4.41 8.53
CA ALA A 76 13.42 -3.06 9.05
C ALA A 76 13.84 -2.91 10.52
#